data_AF-A0A090ZGK3-F1
#
_entry.id   AF-A0A090ZGK3-F1
#
_cell.length_a   1.000
_cell.length_b   1.000
_cell.length_c   1.000
_cell.angle_alpha   90.00
_cell.angle_beta   90.00
_cell.angle_gamma   90.00
#
_symmetry.space_group_name_H-M   'P 1'
#
loop_
_entity.id
_entity.type
_entity.pdbx_description
1 polymer ?
#
loop_
_entity_poly.entity_id
_entity_poly.type
_entity_poly.pdbx_seq_one_letter_code
_entity_poly.pdbx_strand_id
1 'polypeptide(L)' 'MDKRKVIEAYRRGFLTPQECAQVLGIEGSHLKRMLEDFPADSRRPAALDNRPASG' A
#
# COMPACT_ATOMS: atom_id res chain seq x y z
N MET A 1 4.01 -1.41 16.31
CA MET A 1 2.99 -2.13 15.52
C MET A 1 3.70 -3.22 14.72
N ASP A 2 3.12 -4.41 14.56
CA ASP A 2 3.72 -5.44 13.69
C ASP A 2 3.73 -5.00 12.22
N LYS A 3 4.85 -5.22 11.51
CA LYS A 3 4.98 -5.00 10.07
C LYS A 3 3.82 -5.60 9.27
N ARG A 4 3.39 -6.81 9.64
CA ARG A 4 2.28 -7.51 8.97
C ARG A 4 0.96 -6.75 9.09
N LYS A 5 0.64 -6.23 10.28
CA LYS A 5 -0.59 -5.44 10.52
C LYS A 5 -0.57 -4.13 9.74
N VAL A 6 0.58 -3.47 9.66
CA VAL A 6 0.74 -2.23 8.89
C VAL A 6 0.55 -2.49 7.39
N ILE A 7 1.17 -3.54 6.85
CA ILE A 7 1.00 -3.92 5.44
C ILE A 7 -0.46 -4.30 5.14
N GLU A 8 -1.12 -5.02 6.03
CA GLU A 8 -2.52 -5.40 5.85
C GLU A 8 -3.45 -4.18 5.86
N ALA A 9 -3.22 -3.23 6.78
CA ALA A 9 -3.97 -1.98 6.83
C ALA A 9 -3.69 -1.08 5.62
N TYR A 10 -2.45 -1.01 5.14
CA TYR A 10 -2.10 -0.36 3.87
C TYR A 10 -2.86 -0.98 2.69
N ARG A 11 -2.84 -2.32 2.57
CA ARG A 11 -3.53 -3.05 1.49
C ARG A 11 -5.04 -2.86 1.52
N ARG A 12 -5.62 -2.71 2.71
CA ARG A 12 -7.04 -2.43 2.91
C ARG A 12 -7.41 -0.96 2.69
N GLY A 13 -6.43 -0.08 2.47
CA GLY A 13 -6.65 1.36 2.27
C GLY A 13 -6.86 2.15 3.56
N PHE A 14 -6.57 1.57 4.72
CA PHE A 14 -6.68 2.26 6.02
C PHE A 14 -5.48 3.15 6.33
N LEU A 15 -4.32 2.90 5.70
CA LEU A 15 -3.09 3.65 5.91
C LEU A 15 -2.50 4.06 4.57
N THR A 16 -1.92 5.26 4.54
CA THR A 16 -1.09 5.71 3.42
C THR A 16 0.33 5.15 3.54
N PRO A 17 1.13 5.17 2.44
CA PRO A 17 2.53 4.76 2.52
C PRO A 17 3.32 5.60 3.53
N GLN A 18 2.97 6.88 3.67
CA GLN A 18 3.65 7.78 4.60
C GLN A 18 3.37 7.41 6.06
N GLU A 19 2.12 7.09 6.39
CA GLU A 19 1.78 6.61 7.74
C GLU A 19 2.42 5.25 8.04
N CYS A 20 2.50 4.36 7.05
CA CYS A 20 3.20 3.10 7.21
C CYS A 20 4.69 3.30 7.51
N ALA A 21 5.33 4.25 6.81
CA ALA A 21 6.72 4.62 7.04
C ALA A 21 6.93 5.17 8.47
N GLN A 22 6.05 6.06 8.93
CA GLN A 22 6.09 6.61 10.29
C GLN A 22 5.85 5.54 11.37
N VAL A 23 4.85 4.67 11.19
CA VAL A 23 4.51 3.60 12.16
C VAL A 23 5.61 2.54 12.24
N LEU A 24 6.29 2.26 11.12
CA LEU A 24 7.39 1.30 11.06
C LEU A 24 8.75 1.94 11.39
N GLY A 25 8.82 3.27 11.48
CA GLY A 25 10.07 4.00 11.72
C GLY A 25 11.08 3.83 10.58
N ILE A 26 10.61 3.72 9.34
CA ILE A 26 11.44 3.53 8.14
C ILE A 26 11.19 4.61 7.11
N GLU A 27 12.16 4.85 6.25
CA GLU A 27 12.02 5.76 5.10
C GLU A 27 11.02 5.21 4.07
N GLY A 28 10.27 6.10 3.41
CA GLY A 28 9.26 5.72 2.40
C GLY A 28 9.83 4.87 1.25
N SER A 29 11.10 5.08 0.89
CA SER A 29 11.84 4.28 -0.08
C SER A 29 12.01 2.82 0.35
N HIS A 30 12.26 2.61 1.65
CA HIS A 30 12.42 1.27 2.23
C HIS A 30 11.06 0.58 2.31
N LEU A 31 10.01 1.33 2.68
CA LEU A 31 8.64 0.82 2.65
C LEU A 31 8.26 0.35 1.25
N LYS A 32 8.53 1.13 0.20
CA LYS A 32 8.22 0.76 -1.18
C LYS A 32 8.86 -0.59 -1.56
N ARG A 33 10.15 -0.76 -1.25
CA ARG A 33 10.87 -2.01 -1.49
C ARG A 33 10.30 -3.18 -0.69
N MET A 34 9.86 -2.93 0.54
CA MET A 34 9.18 -3.94 1.37
C MET A 34 7.79 -4.30 0.84
N LEU A 35 7.07 -3.37 0.22
CA LEU A 35 5.80 -3.65 -0.45
C LEU A 35 6.00 -4.45 -1.73
N GLU A 36 7.10 -4.22 -2.46
CA GLU A 36 7.47 -4.98 -3.66
C GLU A 36 7.92 -6.41 -3.30
N ASP A 37 8.63 -6.59 -2.19
CA ASP A 37 9.12 -7.88 -1.68
C ASP A 37 8.01 -8.74 -1.03
N PHE A 38 6.89 -8.12 -0.62
CA PHE A 38 5.72 -8.84 -0.15
C PHE A 38 4.80 -9.04 -1.35
N PRO A 39 4.91 -10.15 -2.11
CA PRO A 39 4.00 -10.42 -3.21
C PRO A 39 2.58 -10.39 -2.63
N ALA A 40 1.86 -9.34 -2.97
CA ALA A 40 0.48 -9.19 -2.60
C ALA A 40 -0.25 -10.34 -3.31
N ASP A 41 -0.55 -11.40 -2.56
CA ASP A 41 -1.43 -12.46 -3.03
C ASP A 41 -2.65 -11.80 -3.71
N SER A 42 -2.79 -12.12 -4.99
CA SER A 42 -3.53 -11.42 -6.03
C SER A 42 -5.02 -11.26 -5.72
N ARG A 43 -5.38 -10.29 -4.87
CA ARG A 43 -6.73 -9.74 -4.81
C ARG A 43 -6.70 -8.23 -4.90
N ARG A 44 -6.48 -7.76 -6.13
CA ARG A 44 -6.98 -6.45 -6.57
C ARG A 44 -8.51 -6.55 -6.69
N PRO A 45 -9.32 -5.71 -6.04
CA PRO A 45 -10.44 -5.14 -6.74
C PRO A 45 -9.94 -3.88 -7.45
N ALA A 46 -10.23 -3.81 -8.74
CA ALA A 46 -9.99 -2.64 -9.56
C ALA A 46 -10.61 -1.40 -8.89
N ALA A 47 -9.78 -0.41 -8.55
CA ALA A 47 -10.25 0.93 -8.26
C ALA A 47 -9.33 1.92 -8.97
N LEU A 48 -9.94 2.71 -9.85
CA LEU A 48 -9.40 3.83 -10.62
C LEU A 48 -8.60 3.51 -11.90
N ASP A 49 -9.26 2.91 -12.88
CA ASP A 49 -9.27 3.52 -14.23
C ASP A 49 -10.60 4.26 -14.37
N ASN A 50 -10.60 5.55 -14.02
CA ASN A 50 -11.67 6.49 -14.37
C ASN A 50 -11.07 7.49 -15.35
N ARG A 51 -10.80 7.05 -16.58
CA ARG A 51 -10.64 7.97 -17.70
C ARG A 51 -12.03 8.52 -18.05
N PRO A 52 -12.24 9.85 -18.09
CA PRO A 52 -13.47 10.37 -18.66
C PRO A 52 -13.41 10.08 -20.17
N ALA A 53 -14.36 9.28 -20.65
CA ALA A 53 -14.62 9.15 -22.07
C ALA A 53 -15.23 10.47 -22.54
N SER A 54 -14.41 11.32 -23.16
CA SER A 54 -14.92 12.36 -24.04
C SER A 54 -15.53 11.70 -25.28
N GLY A 55 -16.82 11.94 -25.51
CA GLY A 55 -17.55 11.51 -26.69
C GLY A 55 -18.90 12.22 -26.74
#